data_AF-U4TUK5-F1
#
_entry.id   AF-U4TUK5-F1
#
_cell.length_a   1.000
_cell.length_b   1.000
_cell.length_c   1.000
_cell.angle_alpha   90.00
_cell.angle_beta   90.00
_cell.angle_gamma   90.00
#
_symmetry.space_group_name_H-M   'P 1'
#
loop_
_entity.id
_entity.type
_entity.pdbx_description
1 polymer ?
#
loop_
_entity_poly.entity_id
_entity_poly.type
_entity_poly.pdbx_seq_one_letter_code
_entity_poly.pdbx_strand_id
1 'polypeptide(L)'
;MFYWLVVFVGFLALLAGTQWLLAWLKQRGIHINRWLFGLLAFLVLIVPHVLMKQVPPVLDGILYGLCAVFAVAFMTESHALALREEKEHGITPKH
;
A
#
# COMPACT_ATOMS: atom_id res chain seq x y z
N MET A 1 -23.77 -6.34 -13.35
CA MET A 1 -24.01 -5.97 -11.93
C MET A 1 -23.12 -6.75 -10.97
N PHE A 2 -23.08 -8.09 -11.03
CA PHE A 2 -22.26 -8.92 -10.14
C PHE A 2 -20.75 -8.62 -10.20
N TYR A 3 -20.21 -8.33 -11.39
CA TYR A 3 -18.81 -7.94 -11.60
C TYR A 3 -18.37 -6.74 -10.73
N TRP A 4 -19.18 -5.69 -10.68
CA TRP A 4 -18.88 -4.50 -9.87
C TRP A 4 -18.87 -4.81 -8.37
N LEU A 5 -19.73 -5.72 -7.93
CA LEU A 5 -19.80 -6.16 -6.54
C LEU A 5 -18.53 -6.93 -6.16
N VAL A 6 -18.05 -7.82 -7.04
CA VAL A 6 -16.78 -8.55 -6.86
C VAL A 6 -15.59 -7.58 -6.83
N VAL A 7 -15.53 -6.59 -7.72
CA VAL A 7 -14.48 -5.57 -7.73
C VAL A 7 -14.50 -4.74 -6.44
N PHE A 8 -15.69 -4.35 -5.97
CA PHE A 8 -15.84 -3.56 -4.75
C PHE A 8 -15.42 -4.34 -3.50
N VAL A 9 -15.85 -5.59 -3.37
CA VAL A 9 -15.44 -6.48 -2.27
C VAL A 9 -13.95 -6.76 -2.34
N GLY A 10 -13.40 -6.97 -3.55
CA GLY A 10 -11.97 -7.12 -3.77
C GLY A 10 -11.19 -5.90 -3.27
N PHE A 11 -11.65 -4.69 -3.60
CA PHE A 11 -11.04 -3.46 -3.13
C PHE A 11 -11.07 -3.32 -1.60
N LEU A 12 -12.20 -3.63 -0.96
CA LEU A 12 -12.35 -3.65 0.50
C LEU A 12 -11.41 -4.66 1.17
N ALA A 13 -11.33 -5.88 0.63
CA ALA A 13 -10.42 -6.90 1.13
C ALA A 13 -8.96 -6.48 0.98
N LEU A 14 -8.62 -5.82 -0.13
CA LEU A 14 -7.29 -5.30 -0.41
C LEU A 14 -6.93 -4.19 0.59
N LEU A 15 -7.83 -3.24 0.84
CA LEU A 15 -7.68 -2.21 1.88
C LEU A 15 -7.48 -2.81 3.27
N ALA A 16 -8.33 -3.76 3.66
CA ALA A 16 -8.24 -4.42 4.96
C ALA A 16 -6.93 -5.20 5.11
N GLY A 17 -6.51 -5.92 4.06
CA GLY A 17 -5.24 -6.63 4.03
C GLY A 17 -4.05 -5.69 4.17
N THR A 18 -4.06 -4.56 3.46
CA THR A 18 -3.03 -3.52 3.58
C THR A 18 -2.95 -2.95 5.00
N GLN A 19 -4.09 -2.58 5.58
CA GLN A 19 -4.18 -2.06 6.95
C GLN A 19 -3.65 -3.07 7.98
N TRP A 20 -4.01 -4.35 7.82
CA TRP A 20 -3.56 -5.43 8.70
C TRP A 20 -2.06 -5.65 8.58
N LEU A 21 -1.51 -5.67 7.36
CA LEU A 21 -0.07 -5.80 7.12
C LEU A 21 0.71 -4.64 7.75
N LEU A 22 0.19 -3.41 7.64
CA LEU A 22 0.78 -2.22 8.26
C LEU A 22 0.76 -2.31 9.79
N ALA A 23 -0.38 -2.70 10.37
CA ALA A 23 -0.50 -2.88 11.81
C ALA A 23 0.49 -3.95 12.32
N TRP A 24 0.65 -5.05 11.58
CA TRP A 24 1.57 -6.12 11.92
C TRP A 24 3.04 -5.71 11.79
N LEU A 25 3.41 -4.95 10.74
CA LEU A 25 4.76 -4.39 10.61
C LEU A 25 5.08 -3.40 11.73
N LYS A 26 4.10 -2.57 12.11
CA LYS A 26 4.24 -1.60 13.21
C LYS A 26 4.43 -2.30 14.55
N GLN A 27 3.75 -3.43 14.79
CA GLN A 27 3.97 -4.27 15.98
C GLN A 27 5.38 -4.86 16.04
N ARG A 28 6.02 -5.11 14.89
CA ARG A 28 7.41 -5.60 14.83
C ARG A 28 8.46 -4.50 15.06
N GLY A 29 8.08 -3.26 15.31
CA GLY A 29 9.02 -2.15 15.54
C GLY A 29 9.82 -1.76 14.30
N ILE A 30 9.43 -2.23 13.11
CA ILE A 30 10.00 -1.76 11.86
C ILE A 30 9.45 -0.36 11.64
N HIS A 31 10.29 0.66 11.81
CA HIS A 31 9.97 2.02 11.40
C HIS A 31 9.68 2.00 9.90
N ILE A 32 8.41 2.18 9.55
CA ILE A 32 7.93 2.12 8.17
C ILE A 32 8.51 3.34 7.44
N ASN A 33 9.58 3.12 6.69
CA ASN A 33 10.17 4.16 5.86
C ASN A 33 9.33 4.33 4.59
N ARG A 34 8.81 5.54 4.35
CA ARG A 34 7.97 5.89 3.18
C ARG A 34 8.61 5.42 1.86
N TRP A 35 9.92 5.58 1.75
CA TRP A 35 10.68 5.16 0.58
C TRP A 35 10.69 3.65 0.36
N LEU A 36 10.69 2.85 1.42
CA LEU A 36 10.76 1.39 1.30
C LEU A 36 9.48 0.82 0.71
N PHE A 37 8.31 1.31 1.12
CA PHE A 37 7.02 0.87 0.57
C PHE A 37 6.81 1.30 -0.89
N GLY A 38 7.18 2.54 -1.23
CA GLY A 38 7.15 3.01 -2.61
C GLY A 38 8.13 2.24 -3.51
N LEU A 39 9.33 1.95 -3.00
CA LEU A 39 10.32 1.15 -3.71
C LEU A 39 9.87 -0.30 -3.87
N LEU A 40 9.25 -0.91 -2.85
CA LEU A 40 8.68 -2.26 -2.96
C LEU A 40 7.52 -2.32 -3.96
N ALA A 41 6.63 -1.32 -3.99
CA ALA A 41 5.53 -1.28 -4.97
C ALA A 41 6.07 -1.33 -6.41
N PHE A 42 7.11 -0.52 -6.67
CA PHE A 42 7.77 -0.49 -7.96
C PHE A 42 8.54 -1.78 -8.25
N LEU A 43 9.29 -2.29 -7.26
CA LEU A 43 10.16 -3.45 -7.42
C LEU A 43 9.35 -4.73 -7.66
N VAL A 44 8.23 -4.91 -6.96
CA VAL A 44 7.34 -6.06 -7.14
C VAL A 44 6.77 -6.13 -8.56
N LEU A 45 6.52 -4.97 -9.20
CA LEU A 45 6.04 -4.92 -10.57
C LEU A 45 7.19 -5.02 -11.59
N ILE A 46 8.29 -4.31 -11.37
CA ILE A 46 9.43 -4.21 -12.31
C ILE A 46 10.24 -5.51 -12.40
N VAL A 47 10.55 -6.14 -11.27
CA VAL A 47 11.39 -7.35 -11.23
C VAL A 47 10.88 -8.44 -12.18
N PRO A 48 9.61 -8.84 -12.12
CA PRO A 48 9.06 -9.86 -13.02
C PRO A 48 8.96 -9.35 -14.47
N HIS A 49 8.64 -8.09 -14.70
CA HIS A 49 8.56 -7.52 -16.06
C HIS A 49 9.92 -7.41 -16.78
N VAL A 50 10.99 -7.21 -16.03
CA VAL A 50 12.36 -7.11 -16.57
C VAL A 50 12.98 -8.49 -16.75
N LEU A 51 12.72 -9.44 -15.84
CA LEU A 51 13.26 -10.80 -15.90
C LEU A 51 12.48 -11.72 -16.85
N MET A 52 11.16 -11.53 -17.02
CA MET A 52 10.32 -12.37 -17.86
C MET A 52 9.66 -11.56 -18.98
N LYS A 53 10.03 -11.85 -20.23
CA LYS A 53 9.42 -11.25 -21.44
C LYS A 53 7.95 -11.66 -21.68
N GLN A 54 7.49 -12.73 -21.05
CA GLN A 54 6.11 -13.21 -21.13
C GLN A 54 5.63 -13.56 -19.73
N VAL A 55 5.11 -12.56 -19.01
CA VAL A 55 4.46 -12.81 -17.73
C VAL A 55 3.06 -13.36 -18.03
N PRO A 56 2.69 -14.55 -17.52
CA PRO A 56 1.35 -15.09 -17.74
C PRO A 56 0.31 -14.17 -17.08
N PRO A 57 -0.87 -13.99 -17.70
CA PRO A 57 -1.85 -12.97 -17.29
C PRO A 57 -2.35 -13.14 -15.85
N VAL A 58 -2.34 -14.37 -15.33
CA VAL A 58 -2.68 -14.66 -13.93
C VAL A 58 -1.64 -14.09 -12.97
N LEU A 59 -0.36 -14.24 -13.29
CA LEU A 59 0.73 -13.74 -12.46
C LEU A 59 0.77 -12.22 -12.51
N ASP A 60 0.53 -11.64 -13.69
CA ASP A 60 0.44 -10.19 -13.87
C ASP A 60 -0.68 -9.58 -13.00
N GLY A 61 -1.85 -10.23 -12.97
CA GLY A 61 -2.95 -9.82 -12.07
C GLY A 61 -2.58 -9.86 -10.58
N ILE A 62 -1.81 -10.87 -10.15
CA ILE A 62 -1.33 -10.98 -8.76
C ILE A 62 -0.31 -9.87 -8.45
N LEU A 63 0.63 -9.62 -9.36
CA LEU A 63 1.63 -8.55 -9.24
C LEU A 63 0.98 -7.17 -9.15
N TYR A 64 -0.01 -6.90 -10.00
CA TYR A 64 -0.80 -5.68 -9.92
C TYR A 64 -1.57 -5.57 -8.60
N GLY A 65 -2.12 -6.69 -8.11
CA GLY A 65 -2.76 -6.76 -6.80
C GLY A 65 -1.79 -6.41 -5.65
N LEU A 66 -0.60 -7.00 -5.63
CA LEU A 66 0.43 -6.65 -4.65
C LEU A 66 0.90 -5.19 -4.81
N CYS A 67 1.10 -4.73 -6.04
CA CYS A 67 1.47 -3.34 -6.32
C CYS A 67 0.42 -2.37 -5.74
N ALA A 68 -0.87 -2.67 -5.91
CA ALA A 68 -1.96 -1.90 -5.31
C ALA A 68 -1.90 -1.92 -3.78
N VAL A 69 -1.62 -3.08 -3.14
CA VAL A 69 -1.47 -3.18 -1.68
C VAL A 69 -0.34 -2.26 -1.19
N PHE A 70 0.84 -2.32 -1.84
CA PHE A 70 1.97 -1.47 -1.48
C PHE A 70 1.72 0.01 -1.76
N ALA A 71 1.02 0.35 -2.84
CA ALA A 71 0.66 1.73 -3.18
C ALA A 71 -0.33 2.33 -2.16
N VAL A 72 -1.35 1.58 -1.76
CA VAL A 72 -2.31 1.99 -0.72
C VAL A 72 -1.61 2.15 0.63
N ALA A 73 -0.70 1.24 0.96
CA ALA A 73 0.14 1.35 2.16
C ALA A 73 0.96 2.64 2.16
N PHE A 74 1.63 2.93 1.05
CA PHE A 74 2.42 4.15 0.86
C PHE A 74 1.56 5.42 1.02
N MET A 75 0.37 5.46 0.42
CA MET A 75 -0.57 6.58 0.54
C MET A 75 -1.09 6.77 1.98
N THR A 76 -1.37 5.68 2.68
CA THR A 76 -1.86 5.74 4.06
C THR A 76 -0.79 6.31 5.00
N GLU A 77 0.45 5.85 4.83
CA GLU A 77 1.58 6.32 5.64
C GLU A 77 1.97 7.77 5.30
N SER A 78 1.93 8.17 4.03
CA SER A 78 2.20 9.57 3.66
C SER A 78 1.16 10.52 4.26
N HIS A 79 -0.10 10.13 4.29
CA HIS A 79 -1.16 10.88 4.96
C HIS A 79 -0.96 10.92 6.47
N ALA A 80 -0.60 9.81 7.11
CA ALA A 80 -0.34 9.76 8.54
C ALA A 80 0.86 10.63 8.95
N LEU A 81 1.89 10.72 8.12
CA LEU A 81 3.04 11.62 8.31
C LEU A 81 2.65 13.08 8.11
N ALA A 82 1.90 13.40 7.06
CA ALA A 82 1.41 14.76 6.84
C ALA A 82 0.57 15.27 8.03
N LEU A 83 -0.28 14.41 8.60
CA LEU A 83 -1.02 14.72 9.83
C LEU A 83 -0.11 14.89 11.06
N ARG A 84 1.01 14.16 11.13
CA ARG A 84 2.01 14.33 12.20
C ARG A 84 2.77 15.63 12.06
N GLU A 85 3.16 15.99 10.84
CA GLU A 85 3.83 17.26 10.52
C GLU A 85 2.87 18.45 10.74
N GLU A 86 1.59 18.35 10.39
CA GLU A 86 0.60 19.37 10.77
C GLU A 86 0.49 19.52 12.29
N LYS A 87 0.51 18.42 13.05
CA LYS A 87 0.50 18.46 14.51
C LYS A 87 1.76 19.12 15.10
N GLU A 88 2.88 19.03 14.40
CA GLU A 88 4.18 19.55 14.84
C GLU A 88 4.38 21.03 14.40
N HIS A 89 3.85 21.42 13.24
CA HIS A 89 4.01 22.75 12.64
C HIS A 89 2.77 23.66 12.81
N GLY A 90 1.63 23.13 13.29
CA GLY A 90 0.33 23.83 13.31
C GLY A 90 -0.50 23.64 14.58
N ILE A 91 -0.33 24.60 15.51
CA ILE A 91 -1.36 25.18 16.40
C ILE A 91 -1.99 24.27 17.47
N THR A 92 -1.47 24.39 18.69
CA THR A 92 -2.35 24.48 19.87
C THR A 92 -3.27 25.71 19.72
N PRO A 93 -4.59 25.56 19.89
CA PRO A 93 -5.29 26.29 20.91
C PRO A 93 -5.60 25.29 22.02
N LYS A 94 -5.15 25.61 23.23
CA LYS A 94 -5.61 24.94 24.43
C LYS A 94 -7.14 24.93 24.41
N HIS A 95 -7.73 23.75 24.63
CA HIS A 95 -9.02 23.65 25.30
C HIS A 95 -8.84 22.70 26.49
#